data_AF-A0A1C5NY27-F1
#
_entry.id   AF-A0A1C5NY27-F1
#
_cell.length_a   1.000
_cell.length_b   1.000
_cell.length_c   1.000
_cell.angle_alpha   90.00
_cell.angle_beta   90.00
_cell.angle_gamma   90.00
#
_symmetry.space_group_name_H-M   'P 1'
#
loop_
_entity.id
_entity.type
_entity.pdbx_description
1 polymer ?
#
loop_
_entity_poly.entity_id
_entity_poly.type
_entity_poly.pdbx_seq_one_letter_code
_entity_poly.pdbx_strand_id
1 'polypeptide(L)' 'MERAEIMSQILAILEDVAEISPEDVNENSVMMDDLDLSSMEILTIVADLEETFGLRIPEKELRNFVTIGDLADYLAENAG' A
#
# COMPACT_ATOMS: atom_id res chain seq x y z
N MET A 1 12.28 -1.56 9.35
CA MET A 1 11.05 -1.18 10.08
C MET A 1 10.26 -2.43 10.46
N GLU A 2 9.42 -2.44 11.49
CA GLU A 2 8.56 -3.62 11.74
C GLU A 2 7.37 -3.63 10.77
N ARG A 3 7.01 -4.81 10.25
CA ARG A 3 5.89 -4.99 9.32
C ARG A 3 4.56 -4.49 9.87
N ALA A 4 4.38 -4.56 11.19
CA ALA A 4 3.21 -4.01 11.86
C ALA A 4 3.10 -2.49 11.72
N GLU A 5 4.24 -1.77 11.77
CA GLU A 5 4.26 -0.31 11.56
C GLU A 5 3.92 0.02 10.12
N ILE A 6 4.49 -0.74 9.17
CA ILE A 6 4.22 -0.57 7.73
C ILE A 6 2.75 -0.75 7.42
N MET A 7 2.13 -1.85 7.90
CA MET A 7 0.70 -2.07 7.72
C MET A 7 -0.10 -0.94 8.34
N SER A 8 0.24 -0.48 9.54
CA SER A 8 -0.47 0.65 10.15
C SER A 8 -0.41 1.93 9.32
N GLN A 9 0.70 2.21 8.63
CA GLN A 9 0.82 3.37 7.72
C GLN A 9 0.03 3.16 6.43
N ILE A 10 0.11 1.98 5.80
CA ILE A 10 -0.68 1.66 4.60
C ILE A 10 -2.17 1.85 4.90
N LEU A 11 -2.63 1.31 6.02
CA LEU A 11 -4.03 1.40 6.44
C LEU A 11 -4.46 2.85 6.68
N ALA A 12 -3.63 3.68 7.31
CA ALA A 12 -3.94 5.09 7.51
C ALA A 12 -4.06 5.86 6.19
N ILE A 13 -3.20 5.57 5.21
CA ILE A 13 -3.25 6.20 3.89
C ILE A 13 -4.48 5.72 3.10
N LEU A 14 -4.82 4.43 3.20
CA LEU A 14 -6.04 3.88 2.58
C LEU A 14 -7.30 4.51 3.16
N GLU A 15 -7.35 4.75 4.48
CA GLU A 15 -8.47 5.42 5.12
C GLU A 15 -8.58 6.88 4.65
N ASP A 16 -7.47 7.61 4.50
CA ASP A 16 -7.48 9.02 4.09
C ASP A 16 -7.79 9.19 2.59
N VAL A 17 -7.21 8.35 1.73
CA VAL A 17 -7.33 8.47 0.26
C VAL A 17 -8.60 7.81 -0.26
N ALA A 18 -8.96 6.64 0.26
CA ALA A 18 -10.01 5.79 -0.28
C ALA A 18 -11.18 5.56 0.70
N GLU A 19 -11.17 6.18 1.88
CA GLU A 19 -12.21 6.04 2.91
C GLU A 19 -12.46 4.56 3.32
N ILE A 20 -11.43 3.72 3.20
CA ILE A 20 -11.51 2.29 3.50
C ILE A 20 -11.14 2.05 4.97
N SER A 21 -12.00 1.33 5.68
CA SER A 21 -11.75 1.01 7.08
C SER A 21 -10.62 -0.02 7.22
N PRO A 22 -9.71 0.16 8.18
CA PRO A 22 -8.56 -0.73 8.36
C PRO A 22 -8.94 -2.17 8.72
N GLU A 23 -10.16 -2.37 9.24
CA GLU A 23 -10.71 -3.69 9.56
C GLU A 23 -11.16 -4.48 8.33
N ASP A 24 -11.48 -3.81 7.23
CA ASP A 24 -11.90 -4.44 5.96
C ASP A 24 -10.69 -4.83 5.09
N VAL A 25 -9.53 -4.28 5.39
CA VAL A 25 -8.30 -4.50 4.63
C VAL A 25 -7.53 -5.70 5.20
N ASN A 26 -7.24 -6.66 4.33
CA ASN A 26 -6.39 -7.80 4.63
C ASN A 26 -5.17 -7.83 3.71
N GLU A 27 -4.13 -8.56 4.12
CA GLU A 27 -2.92 -8.72 3.31
C GLU A 27 -3.20 -9.39 1.96
N ASN A 28 -4.19 -10.30 1.92
CA ASN A 28 -4.59 -10.97 0.70
C ASN A 28 -5.63 -10.16 -0.10
N SER A 29 -6.07 -9.00 0.39
CA SER A 29 -7.03 -8.16 -0.31
C SER A 29 -6.40 -7.59 -1.58
N VAL A 30 -7.06 -7.82 -2.70
CA VAL A 30 -6.69 -7.26 -3.99
C VAL A 30 -7.10 -5.80 -4.03
N MET A 31 -6.16 -4.90 -4.30
CA MET A 31 -6.40 -3.45 -4.26
C MET A 31 -7.54 -3.02 -5.20
N MET A 32 -7.52 -3.48 -6.45
CA MET A 32 -8.52 -3.08 -7.44
C MET A 32 -9.85 -3.85 -7.33
N ASP A 33 -9.84 -5.09 -6.83
CA ASP A 33 -10.98 -6.01 -6.91
C ASP A 33 -11.73 -6.13 -5.56
N ASP A 34 -10.99 -6.27 -4.45
CA ASP A 34 -11.58 -6.37 -3.11
C ASP A 34 -11.79 -4.98 -2.48
N LEU A 35 -10.86 -4.06 -2.72
CA LEU A 35 -10.88 -2.72 -2.12
C LEU A 35 -11.48 -1.65 -3.06
N ASP A 36 -11.91 -2.03 -4.26
CA ASP A 36 -12.49 -1.15 -5.29
C ASP A 36 -11.61 0.09 -5.62
N LEU A 37 -10.29 -0.02 -5.45
CA LEU A 37 -9.38 1.10 -5.67
C LEU A 37 -9.17 1.36 -7.16
N SER A 38 -9.34 2.61 -7.56
CA SER A 38 -9.00 3.03 -8.92
C SER A 38 -7.48 3.09 -9.11
N SER A 39 -7.03 3.01 -10.36
CA SER A 39 -5.60 3.15 -10.69
C SER A 39 -5.02 4.50 -10.25
N MET A 40 -5.85 5.56 -10.17
CA MET A 40 -5.40 6.88 -9.69
C MET A 40 -5.18 6.86 -8.19
N GLU A 41 -6.11 6.26 -7.43
CA GLU A 41 -5.95 6.12 -5.97
C GLU A 41 -4.73 5.28 -5.62
N ILE A 42 -4.50 4.16 -6.32
CA ILE A 42 -3.31 3.32 -6.11
C ILE A 42 -2.03 4.12 -6.37
N LEU A 43 -1.98 4.94 -7.43
CA LEU A 43 -0.83 5.79 -7.69
C LEU A 43 -0.61 6.85 -6.60
N THR A 44 -1.68 7.43 -6.06
CA THR A 44 -1.62 8.38 -4.95
C THR A 44 -1.12 7.69 -3.66
N ILE A 45 -1.70 6.55 -3.30
CA ILE A 45 -1.30 5.76 -2.12
C ILE A 45 0.17 5.39 -2.22
N VAL A 46 0.61 4.89 -3.39
CA VAL A 46 2.01 4.54 -3.60
C VAL A 46 2.92 5.76 -3.47
N ALA A 47 2.56 6.91 -4.05
CA ALA A 47 3.36 8.12 -3.94
C ALA A 47 3.49 8.60 -2.48
N ASP A 48 2.41 8.55 -1.71
CA ASP A 48 2.41 8.90 -0.29
C ASP A 48 3.28 7.94 0.53
N LEU A 49 3.25 6.64 0.20
CA LEU A 49 4.13 5.64 0.81
C LEU A 49 5.61 5.90 0.43
N GLU A 50 5.91 6.17 -0.83
CA GLU A 50 7.27 6.55 -1.27
C GLU A 50 7.82 7.73 -0.46
N GLU A 51 7.00 8.78 -0.26
CA GLU A 51 7.37 9.94 0.54
C GLU A 51 7.52 9.61 2.03
N THR A 52 6.55 8.89 2.60
CA THR A 52 6.52 8.51 4.02
C THR A 52 7.70 7.64 4.41
N PHE A 53 8.03 6.64 3.58
CA PHE A 53 9.13 5.71 3.83
C PHE A 53 10.45 6.17 3.22
N GLY A 54 10.47 7.28 2.48
CA GLY A 54 11.65 7.83 1.84
C GLY A 54 12.27 6.91 0.78
N LEU A 55 11.44 6.12 0.11
CA LEU A 55 11.86 5.14 -0.89
C LEU A 55 11.26 5.44 -2.26
N ARG A 56 11.70 4.68 -3.27
CA ARG A 56 11.20 4.84 -4.64
C ARG A 56 10.83 3.49 -5.24
N ILE A 57 9.56 3.30 -5.51
CA ILE A 57 8.96 2.17 -6.18
C ILE A 57 9.08 2.39 -7.70
N PRO A 58 9.87 1.57 -8.41
CA PRO A 58 9.94 1.69 -9.86
C PRO A 58 8.67 1.13 -10.51
N GLU A 59 8.26 1.74 -11.63
CA GLU A 59 7.00 1.43 -12.34
C GLU A 59 6.85 -0.06 -12.74
N LYS A 60 7.97 -0.77 -12.89
CA LYS A 60 8.00 -2.22 -13.14
C LYS A 60 7.45 -3.04 -11.96
N GLU A 61 7.66 -2.57 -10.72
CA GLU A 61 7.21 -3.25 -9.50
C GLU A 61 5.75 -2.92 -9.21
N LEU A 62 5.25 -1.76 -9.65
CA LEU A 62 3.82 -1.43 -9.55
C LEU A 62 2.93 -2.50 -10.16
N ARG A 63 3.39 -3.17 -11.22
CA ARG A 63 2.64 -4.28 -11.85
C ARG A 63 2.61 -5.55 -11.01
N ASN A 64 3.55 -5.70 -10.07
CA ASN A 64 3.59 -6.80 -9.13
C ASN A 64 2.75 -6.51 -7.87
N PHE A 65 2.37 -5.24 -7.64
CA PHE A 65 1.57 -4.85 -6.48
C PHE A 65 0.08 -5.08 -6.78
N VAL A 66 -0.37 -6.31 -6.54
CA VAL A 66 -1.76 -6.72 -6.72
C VAL A 66 -2.51 -6.66 -5.40
N THR A 67 -1.86 -7.09 -4.32
CA THR A 67 -2.43 -7.17 -2.98
C THR A 67 -1.74 -6.22 -2.00
N ILE A 68 -2.41 -5.94 -0.89
CA ILE A 68 -1.82 -5.15 0.20
C ILE A 68 -0.57 -5.82 0.79
N GLY A 69 -0.56 -7.17 0.83
CA GLY A 69 0.58 -7.95 1.27
C GLY A 69 1.82 -7.73 0.40
N ASP A 70 1.65 -7.68 -0.93
CA ASP A 70 2.77 -7.40 -1.85
C ASP A 70 3.42 -6.04 -1.56
N LEU A 71 2.60 -5.03 -1.29
CA LEU A 71 3.05 -3.68 -0.95
C LEU A 71 3.75 -3.66 0.42
N ALA A 72 3.15 -4.29 1.43
CA ALA A 72 3.69 -4.37 2.78
C ALA A 72 5.03 -5.12 2.82
N ASP A 73 5.16 -6.22 2.07
CA ASP A 73 6.39 -6.99 1.97
C ASP A 73 7.48 -6.21 1.25
N TYR A 74 7.13 -5.53 0.14
CA TYR A 74 8.08 -4.67 -0.56
C TYR A 74 8.62 -3.55 0.35
N LEU A 75 7.72 -2.88 1.08
CA LEU A 75 8.10 -1.85 2.04
C LEU A 75 8.93 -2.46 3.18
N ALA A 76 8.62 -3.67 3.67
CA ALA A 76 9.39 -4.30 4.74
C ALA A 76 10.82 -4.63 4.32
N GLU A 77 11.03 -5.01 3.06
CA GLU A 77 12.35 -5.31 2.50
C GLU A 77 13.16 -4.06 2.14
N ASN A 78 12.50 -2.95 1.78
CA ASN A 78 13.17 -1.75 1.25
C ASN A 78 13.15 -0.54 2.20
N ALA A 79 12.21 -0.46 3.13
CA ALA A 79 12.15 0.57 4.17
C ALA A 79 13.09 0.21 5.34
N GLY A 80 14.33 0.70 5.23
CA GLY A 80 15.41 0.53 6.20
C GLY A 80 15.75 1.83 6.93
#